data_AF-A0A7R8WTT9-F1
#
_entry.id   AF-A0A7R8WTT9-F1
#
_cell.length_a   1.000
_cell.length_b   1.000
_cell.length_c   1.000
_cell.angle_alpha   90.00
_cell.angle_beta   90.00
_cell.angle_gamma   90.00
#
_symmetry.space_group_name_H-M   'P 1'
#
loop_
_entity.id
_entity.type
_entity.pdbx_description
1 polymer ?
#
loop_
_entity_poly.entity_id
_entity_poly.type
_entity_poly.pdbx_seq_one_letter_code
_entity_poly.pdbx_strand_id
1 'polypeptide(L)'
;MQGWYWDYPKTIDGNNWADTITAKAAELGEAGITHLWLPPLSRASFGSGSNGYDPKDLYDLGEYGLGATGYGTRADVDASITALNNAGIKAVADVVYNHRDGGDAEQNTAVEGWIENFNCTKRNSGDNPFPSDRVRYIIPIGGSTGNGATTFYIKVRSRSGHPDFHNYEYKFYAQTNTVGYQGMPEQTETEPNGGGDCGQGNTAVSLGVDYIANVDSDYNCGSGCGIDEFALNISASDYNAAGDSIYIYLNNTGGYSDHDIVGIWNGTMDIQSQVIYQTYTDFTNMPSGQGSMNYLNFKPNGNPTQLAGDWDAMLFFYDYDQDVLSTKEGLRDWSQWLDSDINSGGPDSDKAAIIAINFAGEPLEAE
;
A
#
# COMPACT_ATOMS: atom_id res chain seq x y z
N MET A 1 -2.33 1.07 30.63
CA MET A 1 -3.48 0.22 30.19
C MET A 1 -3.73 0.49 28.72
N GLN A 2 -4.07 -0.52 27.91
CA GLN A 2 -4.57 -0.29 26.55
C GLN A 2 -6.02 0.21 26.63
N GLY A 3 -6.29 1.40 26.11
CA GLY A 3 -7.58 2.10 26.22
C GLY A 3 -8.56 1.79 25.09
N TRP A 4 -8.27 0.78 24.27
CA TRP A 4 -9.04 0.46 23.06
C TRP A 4 -8.82 -1.02 22.66
N TYR A 5 -9.58 -1.50 21.69
CA TYR A 5 -9.51 -2.88 21.17
C TYR A 5 -9.95 -2.87 19.71
N TRP A 6 -9.62 -3.89 18.91
CA TRP A 6 -9.82 -3.87 17.45
C TRP A 6 -11.20 -3.40 16.97
N ASP A 7 -12.27 -3.87 17.61
CA ASP A 7 -13.67 -3.54 17.25
C ASP A 7 -14.24 -2.37 18.08
N TYR A 8 -13.41 -1.45 18.57
CA TYR A 8 -13.91 -0.27 19.29
C TYR A 8 -14.89 0.53 18.38
N PRO A 9 -15.98 1.10 18.93
CA PRO A 9 -16.96 1.87 18.15
C PRO A 9 -16.33 3.08 17.46
N LYS A 10 -16.44 3.15 16.14
CA LYS A 10 -15.78 4.17 15.30
C LYS A 10 -16.74 5.26 14.83
N THR A 11 -16.16 6.37 14.37
CA THR A 11 -16.91 7.53 13.87
C THR A 11 -17.67 7.26 12.58
N ILE A 12 -17.24 6.30 11.75
CA ILE A 12 -18.01 5.87 10.57
C ILE A 12 -19.40 5.31 10.94
N ASP A 13 -19.53 4.73 12.14
CA ASP A 13 -20.78 4.16 12.67
C ASP A 13 -21.59 5.18 13.49
N GLY A 14 -21.19 6.45 13.49
CA GLY A 14 -21.81 7.50 14.29
C GLY A 14 -21.44 7.47 15.78
N ASN A 15 -20.40 6.73 16.16
CA ASN A 15 -19.88 6.68 17.54
C ASN A 15 -18.67 7.61 17.72
N ASN A 16 -18.23 7.81 18.96
CA ASN A 16 -17.03 8.59 19.27
C ASN A 16 -16.28 7.95 20.44
N TRP A 17 -15.12 7.36 20.15
CA TRP A 17 -14.33 6.69 21.19
C TRP A 17 -13.62 7.69 22.10
N ALA A 18 -13.18 8.84 21.56
CA ALA A 18 -12.60 9.92 22.36
C ALA A 18 -13.56 10.47 23.41
N ASP A 19 -14.86 10.57 23.10
CA ASP A 19 -15.90 10.93 24.09
C ASP A 19 -16.05 9.88 25.19
N THR A 20 -15.92 8.59 24.84
CA THR A 20 -15.96 7.49 25.81
C THR A 20 -14.78 7.58 26.77
N ILE A 21 -13.58 7.85 26.27
CA ILE A 21 -12.39 8.07 27.09
C ILE A 21 -12.56 9.29 28.00
N THR A 22 -13.07 10.39 27.46
CA THR A 22 -13.39 11.62 28.22
C THR A 22 -14.32 11.32 29.39
N ALA A 23 -15.42 10.59 29.14
CA ALA A 23 -16.41 10.25 30.17
C ALA A 23 -15.87 9.29 31.25
N LYS A 24 -14.87 8.47 30.91
CA LYS A 24 -14.31 7.44 31.80
C LYS A 24 -13.05 7.88 32.55
N ALA A 25 -12.41 8.98 32.15
CA ALA A 25 -11.12 9.40 32.70
C ALA A 25 -11.07 9.42 34.24
N ALA A 26 -12.05 10.05 34.90
CA ALA A 26 -12.09 10.14 36.36
C ALA A 26 -12.18 8.76 37.04
N GLU A 27 -13.07 7.88 36.56
CA GLU A 27 -13.23 6.51 37.06
C GLU A 27 -11.93 5.71 36.90
N LEU A 28 -11.25 5.86 35.76
CA LEU A 28 -9.96 5.22 35.50
C LEU A 28 -8.86 5.72 36.44
N GLY A 29 -8.84 7.02 36.73
CA GLY A 29 -7.87 7.63 37.65
C GLY A 29 -8.10 7.17 39.09
N GLU A 30 -9.36 7.13 39.53
CA GLU A 30 -9.75 6.57 40.84
C GLU A 30 -9.39 5.09 40.99
N ALA A 31 -9.43 4.34 39.88
CA ALA A 31 -8.97 2.95 39.83
C ALA A 31 -7.43 2.80 39.88
N GLY A 32 -6.68 3.91 39.89
CA GLY A 32 -5.23 3.92 39.99
C GLY A 32 -4.51 3.75 38.65
N ILE A 33 -5.20 3.89 37.51
CA ILE A 33 -4.55 3.95 36.20
C ILE A 33 -3.77 5.26 36.11
N THR A 34 -2.53 5.20 35.63
CA THR A 34 -1.66 6.38 35.46
C THR A 34 -1.25 6.63 34.02
N HIS A 35 -1.42 5.64 33.13
CA HIS A 35 -1.11 5.74 31.70
C HIS A 35 -2.17 5.00 30.88
N LEU A 36 -2.66 5.64 29.82
CA LEU A 36 -3.64 5.09 28.90
C LEU A 36 -3.14 5.15 27.45
N TRP A 37 -2.87 3.99 26.86
CA TRP A 37 -2.51 3.86 25.45
C TRP A 37 -3.74 4.00 24.57
N LEU A 38 -3.74 5.04 23.74
CA LEU A 38 -4.78 5.39 22.77
C LEU A 38 -4.51 4.71 21.43
N PRO A 39 -5.52 4.53 20.56
CA PRO A 39 -5.25 4.11 19.18
C PRO A 39 -4.40 5.15 18.45
N PRO A 40 -3.76 4.79 17.32
CA PRO A 40 -3.09 5.78 16.48
C PRO A 40 -4.03 6.94 16.13
N LEU A 41 -3.55 8.16 16.35
CA LEU A 41 -4.37 9.37 16.28
C LEU A 41 -4.40 9.99 14.89
N SER A 42 -3.35 9.77 14.10
CA SER A 42 -3.21 10.31 12.75
C SER A 42 -4.23 9.71 11.78
N ARG A 43 -4.55 10.46 10.72
CA ARG A 43 -5.40 10.03 9.62
C ARG A 43 -4.86 8.76 8.99
N ALA A 44 -5.74 7.79 8.88
CA ALA A 44 -5.51 6.54 8.20
C ALA A 44 -6.12 6.51 6.78
N SER A 45 -5.64 5.61 5.91
CA SER A 45 -6.10 5.48 4.53
C SER A 45 -7.56 4.99 4.44
N PHE A 46 -7.99 4.11 5.34
CA PHE A 46 -9.38 3.67 5.52
C PHE A 46 -10.25 4.69 6.30
N GLY A 47 -9.72 5.88 6.58
CA GLY A 47 -10.48 7.01 7.10
C GLY A 47 -11.13 6.75 8.47
N SER A 48 -12.40 7.11 8.61
CA SER A 48 -13.17 7.01 9.86
C SER A 48 -13.53 5.58 10.27
N GLY A 49 -13.29 4.58 9.40
CA GLY A 49 -13.47 3.16 9.71
C GLY A 49 -12.18 2.45 10.16
N SER A 50 -11.05 3.15 10.16
CA SER A 50 -9.75 2.58 10.47
C SER A 50 -9.48 2.47 11.98
N ASN A 51 -8.62 1.52 12.35
CA ASN A 51 -7.98 1.43 13.67
C ASN A 51 -6.71 2.28 13.81
N GLY A 52 -6.22 2.89 12.72
CA GLY A 52 -5.08 3.79 12.70
C GLY A 52 -3.76 3.18 12.22
N TYR A 53 -3.68 1.87 12.01
CA TYR A 53 -2.46 1.16 11.58
C TYR A 53 -2.15 1.24 10.08
N ASP A 54 -2.90 2.02 9.33
CA ASP A 54 -2.74 2.33 7.91
C ASP A 54 -2.51 3.85 7.74
N PRO A 55 -1.45 4.42 8.35
CA PRO A 55 -1.26 5.86 8.42
C PRO A 55 -1.14 6.46 7.02
N LYS A 56 -1.86 7.56 6.78
CA LYS A 56 -1.91 8.29 5.51
C LYS A 56 -1.40 9.72 5.66
N ASP A 57 -2.09 10.54 6.45
CA ASP A 57 -1.69 11.91 6.73
C ASP A 57 -1.24 12.00 8.20
N LEU A 58 0.07 11.93 8.40
CA LEU A 58 0.70 11.85 9.73
C LEU A 58 0.35 13.06 10.61
N TYR A 59 0.08 14.20 9.98
CA TYR A 59 -0.17 15.49 10.64
C TYR A 59 -1.66 15.87 10.68
N ASP A 60 -2.57 14.95 10.36
CA ASP A 60 -4.02 15.15 10.50
C ASP A 60 -4.57 14.30 11.66
N LEU A 61 -4.93 14.93 12.78
CA LEU A 61 -5.57 14.25 13.92
C LEU A 61 -7.11 14.28 13.85
N GLY A 62 -7.69 14.48 12.66
CA GLY A 62 -9.13 14.57 12.44
C GLY A 62 -9.65 16.00 12.28
N GLU A 63 -8.86 16.87 11.64
CA GLU A 63 -9.17 18.29 11.45
C GLU A 63 -9.10 18.78 10.00
N TYR A 64 -8.55 17.97 9.09
CA TYR A 64 -8.47 18.31 7.67
C TYR A 64 -9.62 17.69 6.87
N GLY A 65 -9.54 17.76 5.53
CA GLY A 65 -10.65 17.57 4.58
C GLY A 65 -11.42 16.24 4.63
N LEU A 66 -10.99 15.25 5.42
CA LEU A 66 -11.65 13.95 5.59
C LEU A 66 -12.43 13.81 6.92
N GLY A 67 -12.52 14.86 7.73
CA GLY A 67 -13.38 14.90 8.93
C GLY A 67 -12.79 14.18 10.14
N ALA A 68 -13.58 13.44 10.91
CA ALA A 68 -13.08 12.71 12.08
C ALA A 68 -12.22 11.49 11.67
N THR A 69 -11.24 11.11 12.48
CA THR A 69 -10.59 9.79 12.38
C THR A 69 -11.50 8.72 12.99
N GLY A 70 -11.11 7.45 12.96
CA GLY A 70 -11.87 6.40 13.66
C GLY A 70 -12.02 6.65 15.16
N TYR A 71 -11.08 7.37 15.78
CA TYR A 71 -11.09 7.72 17.21
C TYR A 71 -12.00 8.91 17.54
N GLY A 72 -11.93 9.99 16.74
CA GLY A 72 -12.67 11.23 16.96
C GLY A 72 -12.21 12.37 16.05
N THR A 73 -12.78 13.56 16.22
CA THR A 73 -12.24 14.80 15.65
C THR A 73 -11.06 15.30 16.48
N ARG A 74 -10.28 16.26 15.96
CA ARG A 74 -9.22 16.92 16.75
C ARG A 74 -9.73 17.44 18.09
N ALA A 75 -10.90 18.08 18.11
CA ALA A 75 -11.47 18.63 19.34
C ALA A 75 -11.77 17.54 20.38
N ASP A 76 -12.20 16.36 19.93
CA ASP A 76 -12.46 15.22 20.80
C ASP A 76 -11.15 14.62 21.35
N VAL A 77 -10.10 14.56 20.51
CA VAL A 77 -8.75 14.17 20.93
C VAL A 77 -8.28 15.06 22.06
N ASP A 78 -8.29 16.38 21.87
CA ASP A 78 -7.85 17.36 22.87
C ASP A 78 -8.67 17.27 24.18
N ALA A 79 -9.99 17.08 24.06
CA ALA A 79 -10.89 16.92 25.20
C ALA A 79 -10.57 15.64 26.00
N SER A 80 -10.34 14.52 25.31
CA SER A 80 -10.01 13.23 25.94
C SER A 80 -8.68 13.30 26.69
N ILE A 81 -7.65 13.91 26.07
CA ILE A 81 -6.33 14.07 26.69
C ILE A 81 -6.42 15.01 27.89
N THR A 82 -7.20 16.09 27.79
CA THR A 82 -7.44 16.99 28.93
C THR A 82 -8.12 16.27 30.08
N ALA A 83 -9.14 15.45 29.82
CA ALA A 83 -9.85 14.69 30.84
C ALA A 83 -8.94 13.66 31.53
N LEU A 84 -8.11 12.94 30.75
CA LEU A 84 -7.11 12.01 31.28
C LEU A 84 -6.12 12.72 32.21
N ASN A 85 -5.58 13.86 31.78
CA ASN A 85 -4.65 14.65 32.60
C ASN A 85 -5.28 15.14 33.91
N ASN A 86 -6.52 15.62 33.87
CA ASN A 86 -7.24 16.03 35.07
C ASN A 86 -7.48 14.87 36.04
N ALA A 87 -7.51 13.63 35.54
CA ALA A 87 -7.61 12.41 36.34
C ALA A 87 -6.23 11.85 36.76
N GLY A 88 -5.13 12.55 36.48
CA GLY A 88 -3.77 12.08 36.78
C GLY A 88 -3.28 10.95 35.86
N ILE A 89 -3.87 10.81 34.67
CA ILE A 89 -3.52 9.80 33.67
C ILE A 89 -2.78 10.48 32.51
N LYS A 90 -1.59 9.99 32.18
CA LYS A 90 -0.90 10.36 30.95
C LYS A 90 -1.52 9.62 29.76
N ALA A 91 -1.96 10.37 28.74
CA ALA A 91 -2.30 9.77 27.46
C ALA A 91 -1.03 9.21 26.80
N VAL A 92 -1.13 8.09 26.10
CA VAL A 92 0.00 7.49 25.40
C VAL A 92 -0.35 7.32 23.92
N ALA A 93 0.32 8.06 23.05
CA ALA A 93 0.11 8.00 21.60
C ALA A 93 0.74 6.73 21.01
N ASP A 94 0.03 6.09 20.09
CA ASP A 94 0.52 4.98 19.26
C ASP A 94 1.07 5.53 17.94
N VAL A 95 2.33 5.21 17.63
CA VAL A 95 3.04 5.75 16.47
C VAL A 95 3.54 4.62 15.59
N VAL A 96 3.15 4.65 14.31
CA VAL A 96 3.43 3.62 13.31
C VAL A 96 4.60 4.04 12.42
N TYR A 97 5.80 3.57 12.73
CA TYR A 97 7.01 3.86 11.94
C TYR A 97 7.35 2.83 10.87
N ASN A 98 6.55 1.77 10.72
CA ASN A 98 6.88 0.70 9.79
C ASN A 98 6.55 1.07 8.33
N HIS A 99 5.38 1.64 8.09
CA HIS A 99 4.85 1.84 6.75
C HIS A 99 3.93 3.06 6.66
N ARG A 100 3.53 3.36 5.42
CA ARG A 100 2.48 4.32 5.09
C ARG A 100 1.54 3.76 4.02
N ASP A 101 0.32 4.26 3.97
CA ASP A 101 -0.68 3.83 3.00
C ASP A 101 -1.53 4.99 2.45
N GLY A 102 -2.09 4.77 1.27
CA GLY A 102 -3.06 5.66 0.65
C GLY A 102 -2.47 6.94 0.05
N GLY A 103 -1.22 6.90 -0.41
CA GLY A 103 -0.61 7.96 -1.20
C GLY A 103 -1.23 8.06 -2.61
N ASP A 104 -0.91 9.14 -3.30
CA ASP A 104 -1.22 9.29 -4.72
C ASP A 104 -0.36 8.34 -5.56
N ALA A 105 -0.85 8.01 -6.76
CA ALA A 105 -0.12 7.14 -7.66
C ALA A 105 1.04 7.88 -8.35
N GLU A 106 2.24 7.31 -8.28
CA GLU A 106 3.43 7.84 -8.93
C GLU A 106 4.19 6.73 -9.67
N GLN A 107 5.00 7.11 -10.66
CA GLN A 107 5.90 6.17 -11.32
C GLN A 107 7.04 5.77 -10.35
N ASN A 108 7.28 4.47 -10.24
CA ASN A 108 8.28 3.91 -9.33
C ASN A 108 9.26 2.99 -10.09
N THR A 109 10.36 3.58 -10.54
CA THR A 109 11.42 2.86 -11.27
C THR A 109 12.24 1.92 -10.39
N ALA A 110 12.21 2.11 -9.07
CA ALA A 110 12.87 1.21 -8.13
C ALA A 110 12.12 -0.11 -7.99
N VAL A 111 10.78 -0.05 -7.96
CA VAL A 111 9.90 -1.24 -7.99
C VAL A 111 9.98 -1.96 -9.34
N GLU A 112 9.95 -1.22 -10.46
CA GLU A 112 10.24 -1.76 -11.79
C GLU A 112 11.56 -2.55 -11.78
N GLY A 113 12.65 -1.90 -11.35
CA GLY A 113 13.96 -2.54 -11.26
C GLY A 113 13.98 -3.73 -10.31
N TRP A 114 13.24 -3.71 -9.20
CA TRP A 114 13.19 -4.84 -8.27
C TRP A 114 12.45 -6.04 -8.87
N ILE A 115 11.26 -5.82 -9.41
CA ILE A 115 10.43 -6.87 -10.04
C ILE A 115 11.19 -7.46 -11.23
N GLU A 116 11.69 -6.65 -12.16
CA GLU A 116 12.37 -7.16 -13.34
C GLU A 116 13.72 -7.83 -13.03
N ASN A 117 14.36 -7.52 -11.91
CA ASN A 117 15.61 -8.20 -11.52
C ASN A 117 15.40 -9.28 -10.45
N PHE A 118 14.16 -9.52 -10.01
CA PHE A 118 13.87 -10.64 -9.13
C PHE A 118 14.13 -11.96 -9.87
N ASN A 119 14.72 -12.93 -9.20
CA ASN A 119 15.07 -14.21 -9.82
C ASN A 119 15.24 -15.32 -8.78
N CYS A 120 15.36 -16.57 -9.25
CA CYS A 120 15.50 -17.73 -8.38
C CYS A 120 16.74 -17.67 -7.48
N THR A 121 17.84 -17.03 -7.90
CA THR A 121 19.03 -16.83 -7.05
C THR A 121 18.73 -15.88 -5.89
N LYS A 122 18.07 -14.75 -6.15
CA LYS A 122 17.62 -13.81 -5.12
C LYS A 122 16.68 -14.49 -4.13
N ARG A 123 15.69 -15.23 -4.63
CA ARG A 123 14.75 -15.95 -3.77
C ARG A 123 15.47 -16.97 -2.87
N ASN A 124 16.38 -17.76 -3.41
CA ASN A 124 17.23 -18.69 -2.64
C ASN A 124 18.14 -18.00 -1.61
N SER A 125 18.43 -16.71 -1.80
CA SER A 125 19.22 -15.90 -0.87
C SER A 125 18.38 -15.29 0.25
N GLY A 126 17.06 -15.53 0.23
CA GLY A 126 16.10 -15.02 1.22
C GLY A 126 15.39 -13.73 0.80
N ASP A 127 15.58 -13.24 -0.42
CA ASP A 127 14.87 -12.07 -0.90
C ASP A 127 13.38 -12.39 -1.13
N ASN A 128 12.53 -11.38 -0.93
CA ASN A 128 11.10 -11.43 -1.14
C ASN A 128 10.70 -10.70 -2.43
N PRO A 129 9.67 -11.20 -3.13
CA PRO A 129 9.10 -10.46 -4.24
C PRO A 129 8.43 -9.18 -3.73
N PHE A 130 8.22 -8.23 -4.63
CA PHE A 130 7.34 -7.10 -4.33
C PHE A 130 5.89 -7.57 -4.50
N PRO A 131 5.04 -7.48 -3.46
CA PRO A 131 3.61 -7.76 -3.52
C PRO A 131 2.92 -7.13 -4.74
N SER A 132 2.42 -7.99 -5.62
CA SER A 132 1.81 -7.58 -6.89
C SER A 132 0.48 -6.81 -6.73
N ASP A 133 -0.15 -6.88 -5.56
CA ASP A 133 -1.33 -6.10 -5.17
C ASP A 133 -0.99 -4.65 -4.73
N ARG A 134 0.30 -4.31 -4.62
CA ARG A 134 0.76 -2.95 -4.26
C ARG A 134 1.41 -2.20 -5.43
N VAL A 135 1.37 -2.78 -6.62
CA VAL A 135 1.83 -2.17 -7.86
C VAL A 135 0.71 -2.25 -8.90
N ARG A 136 0.57 -1.20 -9.71
CA ARG A 136 -0.22 -1.26 -10.94
C ARG A 136 0.68 -1.02 -12.13
N TYR A 137 0.39 -1.72 -13.23
CA TYR A 137 1.13 -1.59 -14.48
C TYR A 137 0.31 -0.74 -15.44
N ILE A 138 0.99 0.16 -16.15
CA ILE A 138 0.36 1.13 -17.03
C ILE A 138 0.90 0.95 -18.44
N ILE A 139 0.00 0.83 -19.42
CA ILE A 139 0.34 0.93 -20.83
C ILE A 139 -0.28 2.23 -21.36
N PRO A 140 0.53 3.25 -21.71
CA PRO A 140 0.01 4.45 -22.35
C PRO A 140 -0.63 4.11 -23.71
N ILE A 141 -1.87 4.58 -23.94
CA ILE A 141 -2.60 4.41 -25.21
C ILE A 141 -3.24 5.73 -25.66
N GLY A 142 -3.50 5.88 -26.96
CA GLY A 142 -3.99 7.13 -27.54
C GLY A 142 -2.93 8.24 -27.56
N GLY A 143 -3.35 9.46 -27.87
CA GLY A 143 -2.45 10.61 -27.97
C GLY A 143 -1.29 10.35 -28.93
N SER A 144 -0.06 10.61 -28.47
CA SER A 144 1.17 10.40 -29.24
C SER A 144 1.89 9.07 -28.93
N THR A 145 1.25 8.15 -28.22
CA THR A 145 1.88 6.91 -27.74
C THR A 145 2.19 5.91 -28.87
N GLY A 146 1.44 5.98 -29.97
CA GLY A 146 1.49 4.98 -31.04
C GLY A 146 0.71 3.70 -30.73
N ASN A 147 0.17 3.56 -29.52
CA ASN A 147 -0.72 2.46 -29.12
C ASN A 147 -2.18 2.93 -29.19
N GLY A 148 -3.09 2.01 -29.51
CA GLY A 148 -4.51 2.33 -29.64
C GLY A 148 -5.38 1.09 -29.76
N ALA A 149 -6.48 1.18 -30.52
CA ALA A 149 -7.38 0.05 -30.75
C ALA A 149 -6.68 -1.11 -31.46
N THR A 150 -6.51 -2.24 -30.77
CA THR A 150 -5.86 -3.47 -31.23
C THR A 150 -6.14 -4.58 -30.20
N THR A 151 -5.61 -5.78 -30.42
CA THR A 151 -5.51 -6.78 -29.34
C THR A 151 -4.12 -6.67 -28.73
N PHE A 152 -4.07 -6.43 -27.42
CA PHE A 152 -2.85 -6.51 -26.63
C PHE A 152 -2.69 -7.95 -26.11
N TYR A 153 -1.53 -8.55 -26.33
CA TYR A 153 -1.17 -9.84 -25.75
C TYR A 153 -0.24 -9.58 -24.58
N ILE A 154 -0.77 -9.73 -23.37
CA ILE A 154 -0.08 -9.42 -22.11
C ILE A 154 0.40 -10.74 -21.53
N LYS A 155 1.71 -10.87 -21.33
CA LYS A 155 2.36 -12.10 -20.89
C LYS A 155 2.75 -11.98 -19.43
N VAL A 156 2.06 -12.71 -18.56
CA VAL A 156 2.33 -12.75 -17.13
C VAL A 156 3.07 -14.03 -16.79
N ARG A 157 3.99 -14.01 -15.83
CA ARG A 157 4.53 -15.23 -15.21
C ARG A 157 5.13 -14.94 -13.84
N SER A 158 5.49 -15.99 -13.10
CA SER A 158 6.48 -15.88 -12.03
C SER A 158 7.81 -15.38 -12.59
N ARG A 159 8.30 -14.24 -12.08
CA ARG A 159 9.58 -13.68 -12.51
C ARG A 159 10.73 -14.64 -12.23
N SER A 160 10.77 -15.19 -11.02
CA SER A 160 11.85 -16.07 -10.58
C SER A 160 11.73 -17.49 -11.12
N GLY A 161 10.50 -17.95 -11.39
CA GLY A 161 10.20 -19.35 -11.62
C GLY A 161 10.55 -20.23 -10.42
N HIS A 162 10.64 -19.68 -9.20
CA HIS A 162 11.00 -20.44 -8.02
C HIS A 162 9.83 -21.33 -7.58
N PRO A 163 10.09 -22.58 -7.14
CA PRO A 163 9.03 -23.50 -6.71
C PRO A 163 8.11 -23.01 -5.59
N ASP A 164 8.57 -22.04 -4.81
CA ASP A 164 7.78 -21.37 -3.75
C ASP A 164 6.50 -20.71 -4.28
N PHE A 165 6.48 -20.31 -5.55
CA PHE A 165 5.37 -19.57 -6.15
C PHE A 165 4.56 -20.41 -7.14
N HIS A 166 4.94 -21.67 -7.38
CA HIS A 166 4.25 -22.54 -8.33
C HIS A 166 2.80 -22.78 -7.90
N ASN A 167 1.88 -22.65 -8.85
CA ASN A 167 0.44 -22.79 -8.69
C ASN A 167 -0.21 -21.75 -7.76
N TYR A 168 0.49 -20.65 -7.43
CA TYR A 168 -0.14 -19.56 -6.70
C TYR A 168 -1.20 -18.92 -7.58
N GLU A 169 -2.40 -18.77 -7.02
CA GLU A 169 -3.51 -18.15 -7.71
C GLU A 169 -3.40 -16.62 -7.62
N TYR A 170 -3.72 -15.96 -8.73
CA TYR A 170 -3.81 -14.52 -8.83
C TYR A 170 -4.99 -14.10 -9.71
N LYS A 171 -5.38 -12.84 -9.60
CA LYS A 171 -6.39 -12.23 -10.47
C LYS A 171 -5.72 -11.25 -11.42
N PHE A 172 -5.89 -11.49 -12.71
CA PHE A 172 -5.65 -10.51 -13.74
C PHE A 172 -6.89 -9.60 -13.89
N TYR A 173 -6.67 -8.29 -13.81
CA TYR A 173 -7.71 -7.30 -14.07
C TYR A 173 -7.11 -6.13 -14.87
N ALA A 174 -7.85 -5.66 -15.87
CA ALA A 174 -7.45 -4.51 -16.67
C ALA A 174 -8.60 -3.51 -16.84
N GLN A 175 -8.30 -2.22 -16.83
CA GLN A 175 -9.26 -1.14 -17.07
C GLN A 175 -8.64 0.02 -17.84
N THR A 176 -9.46 0.96 -18.28
CA THR A 176 -9.01 2.27 -18.82
C THR A 176 -9.67 3.41 -18.04
N ASN A 177 -9.38 4.66 -18.39
CA ASN A 177 -10.16 5.78 -17.83
C ASN A 177 -11.62 5.78 -18.31
N THR A 178 -11.94 5.07 -19.39
CA THR A 178 -13.28 5.02 -19.99
C THR A 178 -14.07 3.79 -19.52
N VAL A 179 -13.41 2.64 -19.38
CA VAL A 179 -14.04 1.37 -19.00
C VAL A 179 -13.42 0.90 -17.68
N GLY A 180 -14.17 1.05 -16.59
CA GLY A 180 -13.85 0.51 -15.28
C GLY A 180 -14.54 -0.83 -14.99
N TYR A 181 -14.68 -1.19 -13.73
CA TYR A 181 -15.32 -2.43 -13.29
C TYR A 181 -16.74 -2.60 -13.85
N GLN A 182 -17.02 -3.77 -14.43
CA GLN A 182 -18.27 -4.04 -15.15
C GLN A 182 -19.34 -4.72 -14.27
N GLY A 183 -19.05 -5.06 -13.01
CA GLY A 183 -20.00 -5.78 -12.15
C GLY A 183 -20.28 -7.21 -12.62
N MET A 184 -19.37 -7.79 -13.41
CA MET A 184 -19.47 -9.14 -13.95
C MET A 184 -18.89 -10.16 -12.97
N PRO A 185 -19.38 -11.42 -12.95
CA PRO A 185 -18.75 -12.49 -12.19
C PRO A 185 -17.31 -12.72 -12.65
N GLU A 186 -16.46 -13.09 -11.70
CA GLU A 186 -15.09 -13.55 -11.93
C GLU A 186 -15.09 -14.69 -12.97
N GLN A 187 -14.13 -14.66 -13.88
CA GLN A 187 -13.88 -15.71 -14.87
C GLN A 187 -12.60 -16.47 -14.49
N THR A 188 -12.36 -17.61 -15.13
CA THR A 188 -11.12 -18.37 -14.97
C THR A 188 -10.44 -18.48 -16.32
N GLU A 189 -9.12 -18.38 -16.34
CA GLU A 189 -8.34 -18.61 -17.55
C GLU A 189 -8.45 -20.06 -18.08
N THR A 190 -7.90 -20.33 -19.25
CA THR A 190 -7.93 -21.66 -19.86
C THR A 190 -6.54 -22.17 -20.20
N GLU A 191 -5.99 -23.05 -19.36
CA GLU A 191 -4.70 -23.70 -19.62
C GLU A 191 -4.74 -24.77 -20.73
N PRO A 192 -3.65 -24.94 -21.51
CA PRO A 192 -2.42 -24.15 -21.50
C PRO A 192 -2.54 -22.85 -22.32
N ASN A 193 -2.12 -21.71 -21.77
CA ASN A 193 -2.32 -20.39 -22.40
C ASN A 193 -1.05 -19.53 -22.60
N GLY A 194 0.15 -20.10 -22.61
CA GLY A 194 1.41 -19.35 -22.75
C GLY A 194 1.74 -18.80 -24.12
N GLY A 195 0.76 -18.76 -25.02
CA GLY A 195 0.84 -18.05 -26.28
C GLY A 195 1.89 -18.57 -27.23
N GLY A 196 2.27 -17.70 -28.17
CA GLY A 196 3.22 -18.05 -29.23
C GLY A 196 4.61 -18.45 -28.71
N ASP A 197 5.04 -17.91 -27.58
CA ASP A 197 6.34 -18.22 -26.97
C ASP A 197 6.41 -19.67 -26.46
N CYS A 198 5.27 -20.18 -25.98
CA CYS A 198 5.14 -21.56 -25.51
C CYS A 198 4.59 -22.52 -26.59
N GLY A 199 4.25 -22.02 -27.78
CA GLY A 199 3.57 -22.81 -28.81
C GLY A 199 2.15 -23.23 -28.39
N GLN A 200 1.50 -22.42 -27.55
CA GLN A 200 0.20 -22.66 -26.94
C GLN A 200 -0.83 -21.62 -27.41
N GLY A 201 -2.08 -21.76 -26.95
CA GLY A 201 -3.12 -20.73 -27.15
C GLY A 201 -2.93 -19.55 -26.20
N ASN A 202 -3.90 -18.65 -26.17
CA ASN A 202 -4.00 -17.57 -25.17
C ASN A 202 -5.41 -17.53 -24.57
N THR A 203 -5.55 -16.83 -23.46
CA THR A 203 -6.84 -16.58 -22.81
C THR A 203 -7.39 -15.23 -23.27
N ALA A 204 -8.54 -15.21 -23.93
CA ALA A 204 -9.21 -13.95 -24.29
C ALA A 204 -9.80 -13.28 -23.04
N VAL A 205 -9.49 -12.00 -22.83
CA VAL A 205 -9.93 -11.22 -21.66
C VAL A 205 -10.61 -9.91 -22.06
N SER A 206 -11.34 -9.31 -21.12
CA SER A 206 -12.10 -8.07 -21.32
C SER A 206 -11.80 -7.06 -20.22
N LEU A 207 -11.87 -5.77 -20.55
CA LEU A 207 -11.75 -4.69 -19.58
C LEU A 207 -12.83 -4.79 -18.50
N GLY A 208 -12.45 -4.49 -17.26
CA GLY A 208 -13.36 -4.38 -16.13
C GLY A 208 -13.93 -5.72 -15.62
N VAL A 209 -13.29 -6.84 -15.98
CA VAL A 209 -13.66 -8.19 -15.53
C VAL A 209 -12.43 -8.85 -14.89
N ASP A 210 -12.63 -9.49 -13.74
CA ASP A 210 -11.58 -10.27 -13.06
C ASP A 210 -11.41 -11.64 -13.72
N TYR A 211 -10.17 -12.04 -13.95
CA TYR A 211 -9.80 -13.37 -14.43
C TYR A 211 -8.87 -14.04 -13.41
N ILE A 212 -9.33 -15.15 -12.84
CA ILE A 212 -8.54 -16.02 -11.96
C ILE A 212 -7.57 -16.82 -12.82
N ALA A 213 -6.31 -16.76 -12.44
CA ALA A 213 -5.19 -17.41 -13.10
C ALA A 213 -4.23 -18.05 -12.08
N ASN A 214 -3.36 -18.95 -12.54
CA ASN A 214 -2.40 -19.65 -11.69
C ASN A 214 -0.99 -19.54 -12.26
N VAL A 215 0.00 -19.25 -11.39
CA VAL A 215 1.41 -19.34 -11.78
C VAL A 215 1.74 -20.75 -12.25
N ASP A 216 2.10 -20.86 -13.52
CA ASP A 216 2.56 -22.11 -14.11
C ASP A 216 3.84 -22.66 -13.45
N SER A 217 3.82 -23.96 -13.15
CA SER A 217 5.01 -24.69 -12.67
C SER A 217 5.99 -25.08 -13.79
N ASP A 218 5.61 -24.85 -15.05
CA ASP A 218 6.39 -25.18 -16.24
C ASP A 218 7.60 -24.25 -16.44
N TYR A 219 7.62 -23.08 -15.77
CA TYR A 219 8.81 -22.23 -15.64
C TYR A 219 9.51 -22.46 -14.31
N ASN A 220 10.70 -23.07 -14.35
CA ASN A 220 11.48 -23.43 -13.17
C ASN A 220 12.87 -22.81 -13.22
N CYS A 221 13.10 -21.80 -12.37
CA CYS A 221 14.40 -21.15 -12.16
C CYS A 221 15.15 -20.81 -13.46
N GLY A 222 14.46 -20.21 -14.43
CA GLY A 222 15.05 -19.77 -15.70
C GLY A 222 14.86 -20.72 -16.89
N SER A 223 14.19 -21.86 -16.71
CA SER A 223 13.96 -22.85 -17.77
C SER A 223 12.48 -23.19 -17.95
N GLY A 224 12.06 -23.42 -19.19
CA GLY A 224 10.68 -23.78 -19.54
C GLY A 224 9.82 -22.57 -19.94
N CYS A 225 8.53 -22.81 -20.12
CA CYS A 225 7.57 -21.83 -20.62
C CYS A 225 6.33 -21.90 -19.73
N GLY A 226 6.28 -21.03 -18.72
CA GLY A 226 5.17 -20.91 -17.78
C GLY A 226 4.69 -19.48 -17.82
N ILE A 227 4.11 -19.13 -18.97
CA ILE A 227 3.58 -17.80 -19.27
C ILE A 227 2.08 -17.96 -19.29
N ASP A 228 1.37 -16.99 -18.75
CA ASP A 228 -0.04 -16.78 -18.99
C ASP A 228 -0.19 -15.64 -20.01
N GLU A 229 -0.59 -15.95 -21.24
CA GLU A 229 -0.83 -14.94 -22.28
C GLU A 229 -2.32 -14.55 -22.31
N PHE A 230 -2.60 -13.30 -21.93
CA PHE A 230 -3.94 -12.71 -21.98
C PHE A 230 -4.10 -11.87 -23.24
N ALA A 231 -5.08 -12.22 -24.08
CA ALA A 231 -5.46 -11.46 -25.27
C ALA A 231 -6.57 -10.46 -24.93
N LEU A 232 -6.18 -9.21 -24.64
CA LEU A 232 -7.07 -8.11 -24.31
C LEU A 232 -7.42 -7.31 -25.57
N ASN A 233 -8.66 -7.43 -26.04
CA ASN A 233 -9.13 -6.62 -27.17
C ASN A 233 -9.52 -5.21 -26.70
N ILE A 234 -8.93 -4.19 -27.31
CA ILE A 234 -9.23 -2.78 -27.08
C ILE A 234 -9.83 -2.20 -28.36
N SER A 235 -11.04 -1.66 -28.26
CA SER A 235 -11.73 -0.95 -29.33
C SER A 235 -11.57 0.57 -29.19
N ALA A 236 -11.92 1.32 -30.23
CA ALA A 236 -11.83 2.79 -30.22
C ALA A 236 -12.80 3.46 -29.23
N SER A 237 -13.80 2.75 -28.71
CA SER A 237 -14.72 3.26 -27.68
C SER A 237 -14.22 3.02 -26.25
N ASP A 238 -13.19 2.20 -26.07
CA ASP A 238 -12.75 1.77 -24.74
C ASP A 238 -11.74 2.72 -24.11
N TYR A 239 -11.34 3.78 -24.82
CA TYR A 239 -10.35 4.73 -24.32
C TYR A 239 -10.49 6.11 -24.96
N ASN A 240 -9.95 7.13 -24.29
CA ASN A 240 -9.85 8.47 -24.85
C ASN A 240 -8.72 8.54 -25.89
N ALA A 241 -9.08 8.72 -27.16
CA ALA A 241 -8.12 8.83 -28.27
C ALA A 241 -7.10 9.99 -28.11
N ALA A 242 -7.42 11.04 -27.33
CA ALA A 242 -6.48 12.13 -27.06
C ALA A 242 -5.36 11.76 -26.07
N GLY A 243 -5.53 10.68 -25.30
CA GLY A 243 -4.60 10.19 -24.30
C GLY A 243 -5.34 9.46 -23.19
N ASP A 244 -4.96 8.20 -22.95
CA ASP A 244 -5.53 7.32 -21.94
C ASP A 244 -4.46 6.28 -21.52
N SER A 245 -4.83 5.31 -20.72
CA SER A 245 -3.96 4.23 -20.27
C SER A 245 -4.75 2.96 -20.04
N ILE A 246 -4.13 1.81 -20.34
CA ILE A 246 -4.57 0.52 -19.80
C ILE A 246 -3.90 0.38 -18.44
N TYR A 247 -4.70 0.25 -17.40
CA TYR A 247 -4.27 -0.04 -16.04
C TYR A 247 -4.44 -1.53 -15.80
N ILE A 248 -3.36 -2.24 -15.48
CA ILE A 248 -3.34 -3.68 -15.21
C ILE A 248 -2.99 -3.91 -13.74
N TYR A 249 -3.72 -4.83 -13.13
CA TYR A 249 -3.58 -5.23 -11.73
C TYR A 249 -3.42 -6.76 -11.69
N LEU A 250 -2.45 -7.21 -10.89
CA LEU A 250 -2.15 -8.61 -10.65
C LEU A 250 -2.38 -8.88 -9.16
N ASN A 251 -3.61 -9.12 -8.76
CA ASN A 251 -3.98 -9.22 -7.35
C ASN A 251 -3.77 -10.64 -6.84
N ASN A 252 -2.98 -10.81 -5.78
CA ASN A 252 -2.86 -12.11 -5.12
C ASN A 252 -4.21 -12.53 -4.52
N THR A 253 -4.64 -13.77 -4.73
CA THR A 253 -5.83 -14.33 -4.04
C THR A 253 -5.46 -15.16 -2.81
N GLY A 254 -4.15 -15.22 -2.50
CA GLY A 254 -3.54 -15.88 -1.35
C GLY A 254 -2.24 -15.20 -0.92
N GLY A 255 -1.20 -15.98 -0.60
CA GLY A 255 0.12 -15.46 -0.23
C GLY A 255 0.80 -14.69 -1.37
N TYR A 256 1.80 -13.88 -1.03
CA TYR A 256 2.53 -13.07 -2.02
C TYR A 256 3.29 -13.94 -3.03
N SER A 257 3.11 -13.65 -4.30
CA SER A 257 3.85 -14.23 -5.42
C SER A 257 4.63 -13.16 -6.17
N ASP A 258 5.48 -13.57 -7.11
CA ASP A 258 6.47 -12.76 -7.81
C ASP A 258 6.09 -12.49 -9.28
N HIS A 259 4.81 -12.23 -9.50
CA HIS A 259 4.25 -11.96 -10.82
C HIS A 259 4.95 -10.78 -11.51
N ASP A 260 5.26 -10.97 -12.77
CA ASP A 260 5.79 -9.94 -13.65
C ASP A 260 5.06 -9.99 -15.00
N ILE A 261 4.85 -8.83 -15.61
CA ILE A 261 4.48 -8.74 -17.01
C ILE A 261 5.77 -8.80 -17.82
N VAL A 262 6.09 -9.97 -18.35
CA VAL A 262 7.38 -10.22 -19.02
C VAL A 262 7.40 -9.86 -20.50
N GLY A 263 6.24 -9.51 -21.07
CA GLY A 263 6.13 -9.03 -22.44
C GLY A 263 4.73 -8.52 -22.75
N ILE A 264 4.65 -7.52 -23.62
CA ILE A 264 3.36 -6.99 -24.11
C ILE A 264 3.45 -6.76 -25.61
N TRP A 265 2.61 -7.43 -26.38
CA TRP A 265 2.50 -7.18 -27.81
C TRP A 265 1.25 -6.37 -28.13
N ASN A 266 1.41 -5.21 -28.78
CA ASN A 266 0.28 -4.37 -29.24
C ASN A 266 -0.32 -4.86 -30.58
N GLY A 267 -0.22 -6.16 -30.86
CA GLY A 267 -0.61 -6.78 -32.13
C GLY A 267 0.41 -6.64 -33.27
N THR A 268 1.40 -5.74 -33.16
CA THR A 268 2.45 -5.56 -34.20
C THR A 268 3.87 -5.69 -33.70
N MET A 269 4.14 -5.22 -32.48
CA MET A 269 5.47 -5.25 -31.88
C MET A 269 5.37 -5.45 -30.37
N ASP A 270 6.48 -5.92 -29.81
CA ASP A 270 6.70 -5.91 -28.37
C ASP A 270 6.91 -4.47 -27.87
N ILE A 271 6.12 -4.08 -26.88
CA ILE A 271 6.11 -2.77 -26.23
C ILE A 271 6.37 -2.86 -24.73
N GLN A 272 6.95 -3.97 -24.24
CA GLN A 272 7.28 -4.14 -22.82
C GLN A 272 8.03 -2.93 -22.24
N SER A 273 8.95 -2.33 -22.99
CA SER A 273 9.72 -1.15 -22.56
C SER A 273 8.88 0.13 -22.39
N GLN A 274 7.58 0.10 -22.70
CA GLN A 274 6.64 1.21 -22.51
C GLN A 274 5.76 1.02 -21.27
N VAL A 275 5.87 -0.12 -20.58
CA VAL A 275 5.14 -0.38 -19.34
C VAL A 275 5.67 0.52 -18.24
N ILE A 276 4.78 1.18 -17.53
CA ILE A 276 5.13 2.01 -16.37
C ILE A 276 4.61 1.33 -15.11
N TYR A 277 5.47 1.19 -14.11
CA TYR A 277 5.14 0.65 -12.80
C TYR A 277 4.75 1.80 -11.89
N GLN A 278 3.58 1.71 -11.25
CA GLN A 278 3.12 2.71 -10.30
C GLN A 278 2.82 2.13 -8.93
N THR A 279 3.25 2.86 -7.90
CA THR A 279 2.90 2.62 -6.49
C THR A 279 2.13 3.81 -5.93
N TYR A 280 1.43 3.60 -4.82
CA TYR A 280 0.66 4.64 -4.12
C TYR A 280 1.48 5.26 -2.98
N THR A 281 2.67 5.74 -3.32
CA THR A 281 3.70 6.21 -2.38
C THR A 281 3.91 7.72 -2.40
N ASP A 282 3.13 8.48 -3.18
CA ASP A 282 3.23 9.93 -3.24
C ASP A 282 2.38 10.56 -2.14
N PHE A 283 3.04 11.09 -1.10
CA PHE A 283 2.41 11.79 0.02
C PHE A 283 2.65 13.30 -0.04
N THR A 284 2.98 13.85 -1.22
CA THR A 284 3.31 15.28 -1.36
C THR A 284 2.10 16.20 -1.27
N ASN A 285 0.89 15.67 -1.55
CA ASN A 285 -0.37 16.43 -1.59
C ASN A 285 -1.28 16.15 -0.39
N MET A 286 -0.71 15.81 0.78
CA MET A 286 -1.52 15.56 1.98
C MET A 286 -2.28 16.83 2.43
N PRO A 287 -3.54 16.72 2.87
CA PRO A 287 -4.34 17.85 3.33
C PRO A 287 -3.68 18.70 4.43
N SER A 288 -2.89 18.09 5.32
CA SER A 288 -2.11 18.81 6.33
C SER A 288 -1.02 19.71 5.76
N GLY A 289 -0.60 19.46 4.51
CA GLY A 289 0.52 20.13 3.86
C GLY A 289 1.90 19.77 4.43
N GLN A 290 1.98 18.70 5.25
CA GLN A 290 3.18 18.30 5.98
C GLN A 290 3.53 16.82 5.76
N GLY A 291 4.76 16.44 6.11
CA GLY A 291 5.21 15.05 6.04
C GLY A 291 5.31 14.51 4.61
N SER A 292 5.66 15.36 3.64
CA SER A 292 5.83 14.97 2.24
C SER A 292 6.87 13.87 2.08
N MET A 293 6.50 12.82 1.35
CA MET A 293 7.34 11.68 1.00
C MET A 293 6.94 11.18 -0.39
N ASN A 294 7.86 10.54 -1.10
CA ASN A 294 7.60 9.89 -2.40
C ASN A 294 8.26 8.51 -2.42
N TYR A 295 8.26 7.82 -3.55
CA TYR A 295 8.77 6.45 -3.65
C TYR A 295 10.21 6.28 -3.16
N LEU A 296 11.02 7.33 -3.13
CA LEU A 296 12.39 7.28 -2.59
C LEU A 296 12.43 7.05 -1.07
N ASN A 297 11.32 7.23 -0.37
CA ASN A 297 11.21 7.01 1.07
C ASN A 297 10.75 5.60 1.43
N PHE A 298 10.43 4.73 0.46
CA PHE A 298 9.82 3.42 0.68
C PHE A 298 10.63 2.30 0.04
N LYS A 299 10.61 1.12 0.64
CA LYS A 299 11.30 -0.04 0.10
C LYS A 299 10.51 -0.65 -1.08
N PRO A 300 11.16 -1.07 -2.17
CA PRO A 300 12.52 -0.71 -2.58
C PRO A 300 12.55 0.67 -3.24
N ASN A 301 13.60 1.45 -2.97
CA ASN A 301 13.84 2.77 -3.60
C ASN A 301 15.15 2.84 -4.41
N GLY A 302 15.87 1.71 -4.52
CA GLY A 302 17.16 1.64 -5.19
C GLY A 302 18.32 2.08 -4.30
N ASN A 303 19.33 1.20 -4.18
CA ASN A 303 20.63 1.39 -3.52
C ASN A 303 20.66 2.20 -2.19
N PRO A 304 20.57 1.54 -1.01
CA PRO A 304 20.33 0.13 -0.77
C PRO A 304 18.94 -0.13 -0.16
N THR A 305 17.99 -0.59 -0.95
CA THR A 305 16.94 -1.45 -0.41
C THR A 305 16.72 -2.67 -1.26
N GLN A 306 16.94 -3.81 -0.62
CA GLN A 306 16.55 -5.14 -1.07
C GLN A 306 15.47 -5.60 -0.09
N LEU A 307 14.47 -6.33 -0.55
CA LEU A 307 13.47 -6.91 0.34
C LEU A 307 14.01 -8.23 0.92
N ALA A 308 15.01 -8.18 1.80
CA ALA A 308 15.76 -9.36 2.25
C ALA A 308 15.28 -9.93 3.60
N GLY A 309 14.99 -11.24 3.62
CA GLY A 309 14.63 -11.97 4.84
C GLY A 309 13.25 -11.60 5.40
N ASP A 310 12.91 -12.17 6.56
CA ASP A 310 11.57 -12.02 7.16
C ASP A 310 11.28 -10.57 7.61
N TRP A 311 12.32 -9.80 7.91
CA TRP A 311 12.20 -8.43 8.44
C TRP A 311 11.94 -7.37 7.36
N ASP A 312 12.30 -7.64 6.11
CA ASP A 312 12.02 -6.77 4.96
C ASP A 312 10.93 -7.36 4.04
N ALA A 313 10.22 -8.38 4.50
CA ALA A 313 8.99 -8.81 3.84
C ALA A 313 7.95 -7.71 4.00
N MET A 314 7.44 -7.16 2.90
CA MET A 314 6.42 -6.12 2.97
C MET A 314 5.07 -6.70 3.42
N LEU A 315 4.88 -6.89 4.72
CA LEU A 315 3.70 -7.57 5.28
C LEU A 315 2.45 -6.67 5.35
N PHE A 316 2.62 -5.35 5.35
CA PHE A 316 1.52 -4.42 5.59
C PHE A 316 1.21 -3.58 4.35
N PHE A 317 1.82 -2.40 4.20
CA PHE A 317 1.58 -1.46 3.12
C PHE A 317 2.88 -1.15 2.39
N TYR A 318 3.24 0.12 2.26
CA TYR A 318 4.54 0.56 1.76
C TYR A 318 5.47 0.80 2.93
N ASP A 319 6.41 -0.12 3.13
CA ASP A 319 7.36 -0.02 4.23
C ASP A 319 8.33 1.13 3.98
N TYR A 320 8.55 1.94 5.00
CA TYR A 320 9.54 3.00 4.94
C TYR A 320 10.93 2.40 4.76
N ASP A 321 11.74 3.03 3.91
CA ASP A 321 13.17 2.83 3.96
C ASP A 321 13.75 3.71 5.06
N GLN A 322 13.81 3.15 6.25
CA GLN A 322 14.36 3.83 7.42
C GLN A 322 15.85 4.07 7.32
N ASP A 323 16.60 3.60 6.30
CA ASP A 323 18.01 3.96 6.10
C ASP A 323 18.19 5.28 5.32
N VAL A 324 17.15 5.69 4.59
CA VAL A 324 17.14 6.97 3.86
C VAL A 324 17.02 8.14 4.83
N LEU A 325 17.94 9.10 4.72
CA LEU A 325 18.01 10.26 5.62
C LEU A 325 16.71 11.06 5.64
N SER A 326 16.12 11.36 4.48
CA SER A 326 14.85 12.11 4.42
C SER A 326 13.69 11.35 5.06
N THR A 327 13.70 10.02 5.05
CA THR A 327 12.73 9.19 5.78
C THR A 327 12.93 9.34 7.28
N LYS A 328 14.17 9.18 7.78
CA LYS A 328 14.51 9.36 9.21
C LYS A 328 14.09 10.74 9.72
N GLU A 329 14.44 11.78 8.96
CA GLU A 329 14.10 13.16 9.29
C GLU A 329 12.60 13.38 9.30
N GLY A 330 11.87 12.92 8.28
CA GLY A 330 10.41 13.04 8.23
C GLY A 330 9.70 12.35 9.40
N LEU A 331 10.12 11.14 9.77
CA LEU A 331 9.54 10.42 10.91
C LEU A 331 9.89 11.09 12.25
N ARG A 332 11.11 11.58 12.42
CA ARG A 332 11.52 12.35 13.60
C ARG A 332 10.71 13.64 13.72
N ASP A 333 10.59 14.39 12.64
CA ASP A 333 9.88 15.67 12.61
C ASP A 333 8.39 15.46 12.90
N TRP A 334 7.79 14.37 12.43
CA TRP A 334 6.43 13.98 12.81
C TRP A 334 6.29 13.71 14.31
N SER A 335 7.26 13.00 14.89
CA SER A 335 7.26 12.65 16.31
C SER A 335 7.37 13.87 17.20
N GLN A 336 8.27 14.80 16.85
CA GLN A 336 8.44 16.07 17.53
C GLN A 336 7.20 16.96 17.39
N TRP A 337 6.60 17.00 16.20
CA TRP A 337 5.36 17.71 16.00
C TRP A 337 4.25 17.12 16.87
N LEU A 338 4.04 15.80 16.84
CA LEU A 338 2.99 15.12 17.59
C LEU A 338 3.11 15.40 19.09
N ASP A 339 4.33 15.32 19.63
CA ASP A 339 4.62 15.67 21.02
C ASP A 339 4.24 17.12 21.29
N SER A 340 4.80 18.05 20.52
CA SER A 340 4.58 19.48 20.72
C SER A 340 3.12 19.93 20.56
N ASP A 341 2.39 19.28 19.65
CA ASP A 341 1.04 19.63 19.27
C ASP A 341 0.03 19.15 20.32
N ILE A 342 0.17 17.89 20.76
CA ILE A 342 -0.66 17.29 21.80
C ILE A 342 -0.29 17.84 23.20
N ASN A 343 0.99 18.11 23.46
CA ASN A 343 1.47 18.66 24.73
C ASN A 343 1.48 20.19 24.78
N SER A 344 0.91 20.89 23.78
CA SER A 344 0.87 22.35 23.75
C SER A 344 0.22 22.92 25.04
N GLY A 345 0.98 23.69 25.84
CA GLY A 345 0.51 24.13 27.17
C GLY A 345 1.51 24.78 28.13
N GLY A 346 2.82 24.72 27.87
CA GLY A 346 3.87 25.37 28.69
C GLY A 346 4.99 24.40 29.11
N PRO A 347 6.10 24.88 29.70
CA PRO A 347 7.30 24.07 29.95
C PRO A 347 7.15 22.93 30.99
N ASP A 348 6.01 22.81 31.67
CA ASP A 348 5.69 21.75 32.64
C ASP A 348 4.53 20.83 32.18
N SER A 349 4.09 20.91 30.91
CA SER A 349 2.85 20.27 30.43
C SER A 349 3.05 18.91 29.76
N ASP A 350 3.72 17.99 30.45
CA ASP A 350 3.95 16.59 30.06
C ASP A 350 2.61 15.80 30.06
N LYS A 351 1.67 16.25 29.23
CA LYS A 351 0.23 15.90 29.16
C LYS A 351 -0.01 14.54 28.50
N ALA A 352 0.91 14.09 27.68
CA ALA A 352 0.92 12.81 27.00
C ALA A 352 2.37 12.33 26.88
N ALA A 353 2.56 11.02 27.02
CA ALA A 353 3.80 10.37 26.62
C ALA A 353 3.62 9.78 25.21
N ILE A 354 4.70 9.62 24.47
CA ILE A 354 4.66 8.94 23.17
C ILE A 354 5.24 7.53 23.36
N ILE A 355 4.51 6.49 22.94
CA ILE A 355 5.08 5.16 22.75
C ILE A 355 5.12 4.89 21.25
N ALA A 356 6.33 4.84 20.72
CA ALA A 356 6.56 4.31 19.39
C ALA A 356 6.40 2.79 19.40
N ILE A 357 5.51 2.27 18.56
CA ILE A 357 5.45 0.83 18.29
C ILE A 357 6.17 0.61 16.97
N ASN A 358 7.46 0.28 17.06
CA ASN A 358 8.21 -0.16 15.91
C ASN A 358 7.98 -1.66 15.71
N PHE A 359 7.28 -2.04 14.64
CA PHE A 359 7.04 -3.44 14.33
C PHE A 359 8.22 -4.12 13.60
N ALA A 360 9.27 -3.37 13.20
CA ALA A 360 10.43 -3.97 12.52
C ALA A 360 11.78 -3.20 12.59
N GLY A 361 11.92 -2.10 13.34
CA GLY A 361 13.16 -1.32 13.41
C GLY A 361 13.58 -0.91 14.82
N GLU A 362 14.81 -0.46 14.98
CA GLU A 362 15.31 0.06 16.27
C GLU A 362 14.48 1.28 16.72
N PRO A 363 14.30 1.48 18.04
CA PRO A 363 13.69 2.71 18.54
C PRO A 363 14.51 3.91 18.08
N LEU A 364 13.86 4.88 17.43
CA LEU A 364 14.42 6.22 17.35
C LEU A 364 14.41 6.75 18.79
N GLU A 365 15.58 6.82 19.42
CA GLU A 365 15.70 7.48 20.71
C GLU A 365 15.33 8.95 20.51
N ALA A 366 14.15 9.33 21.02
CA ALA A 366 13.81 10.71 21.25
C ALA A 366 14.66 11.17 22.45
N GLU A 367 15.74 11.90 22.17
CA GLU A 367 16.51 12.62 23.21
C GLU A 367 15.70 13.75 23.86
#